data_AF-X1HMY9-F1
#
_entry.id   AF-X1HMY9-F1
#
_cell.length_a   1.000
_cell.length_b   1.000
_cell.length_c   1.000
_cell.angle_alpha   90.00
_cell.angle_beta   90.00
_cell.angle_gamma   90.00
#
_symmetry.space_group_name_H-M   'P 1'
#
loop_
_entity.id
_entity.type
_entity.pdbx_description
1 polymer ?
#
loop_
_entity_poly.entity_id
_entity_poly.type
_entity_poly.pdbx_seq_one_letter_code
_entity_poly.pdbx_strand_id
1 'polypeptide(L)'
;EEIRSAITVRNGLLDDGSHFKYKQLFNFHYKDGVEMLTVGGIIYNEKESDLVDKCEFGTLAFIRSDKEPCTIEVPPLTLKEIRHMNEQLPCLHPICIEVSGLSLEAVEKYVEVYKYYPAFVDAEIG
;
A
#
# COMPACT_ATOMS: atom_id res chain seq x y z
N GLU A 1 2.28 15.77 -11.12
CA GLU A 1 2.78 17.01 -11.76
C GLU A 1 2.58 18.26 -10.88
N GLU A 2 1.39 18.53 -10.36
CA GLU A 2 1.13 19.74 -9.55
C GLU A 2 2.03 19.90 -8.32
N ILE A 3 2.27 18.82 -7.56
CA ILE A 3 3.14 18.84 -6.37
C ILE A 3 4.56 19.30 -6.74
N ARG A 4 5.12 18.81 -7.86
CA ARG A 4 6.46 19.18 -8.31
C ARG A 4 6.51 20.64 -8.73
N SER A 5 5.48 21.11 -9.44
CA SER A 5 5.35 22.52 -9.84
C SER A 5 5.33 23.46 -8.63
N ALA A 6 4.51 23.15 -7.62
CA ALA A 6 4.40 23.95 -6.39
C ALA A 6 5.74 24.02 -5.63
N ILE A 7 6.49 22.92 -5.59
CA ILE A 7 7.82 22.89 -4.95
C ILE A 7 8.82 23.73 -5.72
N THR A 8 8.84 23.67 -7.05
CA THR A 8 9.73 24.50 -7.87
C THR A 8 9.49 26.00 -7.61
N VAL A 9 8.22 26.42 -7.57
CA VAL A 9 7.86 27.82 -7.26
C VAL A 9 8.36 28.20 -5.86
N ARG A 10 8.18 27.33 -4.87
CA ARG A 10 8.64 27.58 -3.49
C ARG A 10 10.16 27.67 -3.40
N ASN A 11 10.88 26.80 -4.09
CA ASN A 11 12.34 26.75 -4.06
C ASN A 11 12.97 27.98 -4.72
N GLY A 12 12.32 28.60 -5.72
CA GLY A 12 12.82 29.82 -6.35
C GLY A 12 12.96 31.04 -5.42
N LEU A 13 12.41 30.98 -4.20
CA LEU A 13 12.52 32.02 -3.17
C LEU A 13 13.51 31.66 -2.05
N LEU A 14 14.17 30.51 -2.13
CA LEU A 14 15.03 29.96 -1.07
C LEU A 14 16.48 29.87 -1.55
N ASP A 15 17.41 29.90 -0.62
CA ASP A 15 18.81 29.57 -0.89
C ASP A 15 18.97 28.07 -1.20
N ASP A 16 19.97 27.71 -2.00
CA ASP A 16 20.18 26.33 -2.49
C ASP A 16 20.16 25.26 -1.39
N GLY A 17 20.66 25.57 -0.20
CA GLY A 17 20.68 24.64 0.93
C GLY A 17 19.34 24.45 1.63
N SER A 18 18.30 25.22 1.30
CA SER A 18 17.00 25.21 1.97
C SER A 18 15.87 24.68 1.07
N HIS A 19 16.23 24.14 -0.09
CA HIS A 19 15.27 23.59 -1.04
C HIS A 19 14.47 22.43 -0.46
N PHE A 20 13.20 22.37 -0.86
CA PHE A 20 12.32 21.25 -0.59
C PHE A 20 12.41 20.22 -1.73
N LYS A 21 12.35 18.94 -1.35
CA LYS A 21 12.24 17.80 -2.26
C LYS A 21 10.93 17.07 -2.01
N TYR A 22 10.39 16.45 -3.06
CA TYR A 22 9.26 15.52 -2.96
C TYR A 22 9.71 14.12 -3.38
N LYS A 23 9.45 13.14 -2.51
CA LYS A 23 9.64 11.72 -2.78
C LYS A 23 8.27 11.06 -2.75
N GLN A 24 7.80 10.62 -3.93
CA GLN A 24 6.58 9.83 -4.02
C GLN A 24 6.83 8.47 -3.35
N LEU A 25 5.87 8.05 -2.53
CA LEU A 25 5.90 6.81 -1.78
C LEU A 25 4.76 5.88 -2.19
N PHE A 26 3.60 6.45 -2.52
CA PHE A 26 2.38 5.71 -2.80
C PHE A 26 1.86 6.01 -4.20
N ASN A 27 1.47 4.96 -4.89
CA ASN A 27 0.75 4.98 -6.16
C ASN A 27 -0.19 3.77 -6.19
N PHE A 28 -1.31 3.87 -5.49
CA PHE A 28 -2.28 2.79 -5.37
C PHE A 28 -3.38 2.95 -6.39
N HIS A 29 -3.62 1.89 -7.14
CA HIS A 29 -4.83 1.73 -7.94
C HIS A 29 -5.62 0.59 -7.32
N TYR A 30 -6.87 0.84 -6.99
CA TYR A 30 -7.74 -0.22 -6.48
C TYR A 30 -9.16 -0.03 -7.01
N LYS A 31 -9.88 -1.15 -7.10
CA LYS A 31 -11.21 -1.21 -7.70
C LYS A 31 -12.15 -1.93 -6.76
N ASP A 32 -12.78 -1.17 -5.89
CA ASP A 32 -13.89 -1.64 -5.04
C ASP A 32 -15.18 -0.99 -5.55
N GLY A 33 -15.73 -1.56 -6.64
CA GLY A 33 -16.86 -1.02 -7.40
C GLY A 33 -16.46 0.01 -8.46
N VAL A 34 -15.70 1.05 -8.09
CA VAL A 34 -15.20 2.10 -9.00
C VAL A 34 -13.68 2.20 -8.89
N GLU A 35 -13.01 2.53 -9.99
CA GLU A 35 -11.56 2.73 -10.01
C GLU A 35 -11.17 3.95 -9.16
N MET A 36 -10.28 3.74 -8.21
CA MET A 36 -9.75 4.76 -7.32
C MET A 36 -8.23 4.84 -7.43
N LEU A 37 -7.73 6.07 -7.51
CA LEU A 37 -6.31 6.41 -7.57
C LEU A 37 -5.90 7.16 -6.30
N THR A 38 -4.92 6.61 -5.58
CA THR A 38 -4.28 7.30 -4.44
C THR A 38 -2.80 7.49 -4.72
N VAL A 39 -2.38 8.75 -4.79
CA VAL A 39 -0.96 9.14 -4.93
C VAL A 39 -0.54 9.91 -3.69
N GLY A 40 0.62 9.57 -3.13
CA GLY A 40 1.12 10.23 -1.93
C GLY A 40 2.63 10.14 -1.79
N GLY A 41 3.18 10.97 -0.91
CA GLY A 41 4.62 11.05 -0.69
C GLY A 41 4.99 12.00 0.42
N ILE A 42 6.29 12.18 0.61
CA ILE A 42 6.87 13.06 1.62
C ILE A 42 7.48 14.29 0.95
N ILE A 43 7.24 15.45 1.55
CA ILE A 43 7.95 16.70 1.25
C ILE A 43 8.90 16.95 2.41
N TYR A 44 10.18 17.16 2.12
CA TYR A 44 11.23 17.30 3.12
C TYR A 44 12.27 18.33 2.67
N ASN A 45 13.01 18.89 3.61
CA ASN A 45 14.13 19.77 3.28
C ASN A 45 15.30 18.92 2.76
N GLU A 46 16.05 19.43 1.78
CA GLU A 46 17.20 18.71 1.22
C GLU A 46 18.23 18.30 2.28
N LYS A 47 18.39 19.08 3.36
CA LYS A 47 19.26 18.74 4.50
C LYS A 47 18.82 17.47 5.25
N GLU A 48 17.58 17.05 5.09
CA GLU A 48 16.98 15.88 5.76
C GLU A 48 17.02 14.64 4.86
N SER A 49 17.65 14.70 3.68
CA SER A 49 17.68 13.58 2.73
C SER A 49 18.22 12.29 3.37
N ASP A 50 19.28 12.39 4.17
CA ASP A 50 19.87 11.25 4.87
C ASP A 50 18.90 10.61 5.88
N LEU A 51 18.01 11.39 6.50
CA LEU A 51 17.00 10.87 7.42
C LEU A 51 15.92 10.13 6.63
N VAL A 52 15.48 10.69 5.50
CA VAL A 52 14.46 10.09 4.63
C VAL A 52 14.95 8.79 4.00
N ASP A 53 16.24 8.68 3.68
CA ASP A 53 16.81 7.45 3.13
C ASP A 53 16.97 6.36 4.20
N LYS A 54 17.28 6.73 5.45
CA LYS A 54 17.30 5.81 6.61
C LYS A 54 15.93 5.23 6.98
N CYS A 55 14.83 5.82 6.52
CA CYS A 55 13.50 5.24 6.71
C CYS A 55 13.27 3.99 5.86
N GLU A 56 14.16 3.69 4.90
CA GLU A 56 14.15 2.45 4.10
C GLU A 56 12.78 2.12 3.49
N PHE A 57 12.02 3.13 3.06
CA PHE A 57 10.68 2.94 2.51
C PHE A 57 10.64 1.92 1.37
N GLY A 58 11.71 1.78 0.59
CA GLY A 58 11.81 0.78 -0.49
C GLY A 58 11.72 -0.68 -0.04
N THR A 59 11.84 -0.98 1.26
CA THR A 59 11.67 -2.34 1.82
C THR A 59 10.21 -2.73 2.01
N LEU A 60 9.29 -1.76 1.99
CA LEU A 60 7.87 -1.99 2.20
C LEU A 60 7.21 -2.43 0.88
N ALA A 61 6.53 -3.58 0.91
CA ALA A 61 5.94 -4.21 -0.27
C ALA A 61 4.93 -3.33 -1.04
N PHE A 62 4.34 -2.35 -0.38
CA PHE A 62 3.33 -1.42 -0.93
C PHE A 62 3.93 -0.10 -1.44
N ILE A 63 5.23 0.16 -1.25
CA ILE A 63 5.85 1.39 -1.75
C ILE A 63 6.07 1.26 -3.25
N ARG A 64 5.57 2.25 -3.99
CA ARG A 64 5.75 2.39 -5.44
C ARG A 64 6.24 3.80 -5.71
N SER A 65 7.55 3.92 -5.83
CA SER A 65 8.23 5.19 -6.16
C SER A 65 8.21 5.50 -7.66
N ASP A 66 7.73 4.56 -8.48
CA ASP A 66 7.65 4.63 -9.92
C ASP A 66 6.21 4.91 -10.42
N LYS A 67 6.06 5.00 -11.75
CA LYS A 67 4.77 5.21 -12.41
C LYS A 67 3.89 3.97 -12.41
N GLU A 68 4.46 2.81 -12.10
CA GLU A 68 3.73 1.55 -12.06
C GLU A 68 2.84 1.51 -10.82
N PRO A 69 1.52 1.34 -11.00
CA PRO A 69 0.61 1.31 -9.88
C PRO A 69 0.71 0.01 -9.11
N CYS A 70 0.57 0.08 -7.79
CA CYS A 70 0.27 -1.10 -6.99
C CYS A 70 -1.22 -1.37 -7.09
N THR A 71 -1.59 -2.42 -7.84
CA THR A 71 -2.97 -2.88 -7.94
C THR A 71 -3.33 -3.66 -6.69
N ILE A 72 -4.31 -3.18 -5.92
CA ILE A 72 -4.87 -3.94 -4.82
C ILE A 72 -6.12 -4.64 -5.34
N GLU A 73 -6.01 -5.94 -5.63
CA GLU A 73 -7.14 -6.78 -6.01
C GLU A 73 -7.55 -7.65 -4.84
N VAL A 74 -8.63 -7.27 -4.16
CA VAL A 74 -9.24 -8.12 -3.14
C VAL A 74 -10.22 -9.07 -3.85
N PRO A 75 -10.03 -10.39 -3.75
CA PRO A 75 -10.97 -11.34 -4.33
C PRO A 75 -12.33 -11.23 -3.63
N PRO A 76 -13.44 -11.54 -4.33
CA PRO A 76 -14.77 -11.52 -3.74
C PRO A 76 -14.89 -12.69 -2.74
N LEU A 77 -14.49 -12.45 -1.50
CA LEU A 77 -14.52 -13.43 -0.41
C LEU A 77 -15.62 -13.08 0.58
N THR A 78 -16.31 -14.11 1.05
CA THR A 78 -17.23 -14.03 2.17
C THR A 78 -16.46 -13.95 3.50
N LEU A 79 -17.11 -13.44 4.54
CA LEU A 79 -16.55 -13.42 5.90
C LEU A 79 -16.18 -14.82 6.40
N LYS A 80 -16.93 -15.85 6.00
CA LYS A 80 -16.64 -17.24 6.40
C LYS A 80 -15.34 -17.74 5.78
N GLU A 81 -15.13 -17.46 4.50
CA GLU A 81 -13.90 -17.81 3.79
C GLU A 81 -12.70 -17.06 4.39
N ILE A 82 -12.84 -15.75 4.62
CA ILE A 82 -11.79 -14.93 5.26
C ILE A 82 -11.40 -15.47 6.64
N ARG A 83 -12.38 -15.79 7.50
CA ARG A 83 -12.10 -16.37 8.82
C ARG A 83 -11.35 -17.69 8.71
N HIS A 84 -11.79 -18.57 7.82
CA HIS A 84 -11.17 -19.88 7.63
C HIS A 84 -9.73 -19.78 7.05
N MET A 85 -9.48 -18.79 6.19
CA MET A 85 -8.13 -18.50 5.70
C MET A 85 -7.23 -17.96 6.81
N ASN A 86 -7.75 -17.05 7.65
CA ASN A 86 -7.00 -16.47 8.75
C ASN A 86 -6.57 -17.51 9.80
N GLU A 87 -7.34 -18.57 10.01
CA GLU A 87 -6.95 -19.70 10.86
C GLU A 87 -5.71 -20.47 10.34
N GLN A 88 -5.46 -20.40 9.03
CA GLN A 88 -4.36 -21.10 8.35
C GLN A 88 -3.15 -20.19 8.07
N LEU A 89 -3.25 -18.90 8.42
CA LEU A 89 -2.21 -17.89 8.24
C LEU A 89 -1.45 -17.62 9.55
N PRO A 90 -0.14 -17.29 9.48
CA PRO A 90 0.69 -17.21 8.28
C PRO A 90 1.09 -18.60 7.75
N CYS A 91 1.06 -18.77 6.43
CA CYS A 91 1.51 -19.98 5.75
C CYS A 91 2.82 -19.75 5.00
N LEU A 92 3.60 -20.81 4.76
CA LEU A 92 4.82 -20.73 3.93
C LEU A 92 4.50 -20.61 2.43
N HIS A 93 3.46 -21.32 1.96
CA HIS A 93 3.00 -21.26 0.58
C HIS A 93 1.46 -21.20 0.53
N PRO A 94 0.87 -20.34 -0.34
CA PRO A 94 -0.58 -20.22 -0.49
C PRO A 94 -1.29 -21.54 -0.82
N ILE A 95 -0.60 -22.45 -1.52
CA ILE A 95 -1.12 -23.79 -1.86
C ILE A 95 -1.44 -24.66 -0.63
N CYS A 96 -0.90 -24.31 0.54
CA CYS A 96 -1.18 -25.01 1.79
C CYS A 96 -2.49 -24.58 2.44
N ILE A 97 -3.14 -23.51 1.94
CA ILE A 97 -4.43 -23.05 2.45
C ILE A 97 -5.53 -23.82 1.73
N GLU A 98 -6.27 -24.63 2.47
CA GLU A 98 -7.41 -25.37 1.96
C GLU A 98 -8.70 -24.60 2.29
N VAL A 99 -9.38 -24.09 1.26
CA VAL A 99 -10.72 -23.51 1.38
C VAL A 99 -11.58 -24.06 0.26
N SER A 100 -12.67 -24.73 0.64
CA SER A 100 -13.60 -25.32 -0.32
C SER A 100 -14.27 -24.22 -1.17
N GLY A 101 -14.19 -24.34 -2.50
CA GLY A 101 -14.87 -23.45 -3.43
C GLY A 101 -14.07 -22.22 -3.89
N LEU A 102 -12.87 -21.99 -3.33
CA LEU A 102 -11.98 -20.93 -3.79
C LEU A 102 -10.95 -21.44 -4.80
N SER A 103 -10.60 -20.60 -5.77
CA SER A 103 -9.46 -20.84 -6.66
C SER A 103 -8.15 -20.51 -5.96
N LEU A 104 -7.06 -21.14 -6.40
CA LEU A 104 -5.71 -20.82 -5.91
C LEU A 104 -5.37 -19.33 -6.13
N GLU A 105 -5.79 -18.75 -7.25
CA GLU A 105 -5.61 -17.32 -7.53
C GLU A 105 -6.26 -16.42 -6.48
N ALA A 106 -7.49 -16.75 -6.02
CA ALA A 106 -8.16 -16.01 -4.96
C ALA A 106 -7.43 -16.15 -3.62
N VAL A 107 -6.89 -17.34 -3.34
CA VAL A 107 -6.09 -17.57 -2.14
C VAL A 107 -4.81 -16.72 -2.19
N GLU A 108 -4.05 -16.77 -3.28
CA GLU A 108 -2.82 -16.00 -3.47
C GLU A 108 -3.05 -14.49 -3.27
N LYS A 109 -4.07 -13.93 -3.93
CA LYS A 109 -4.42 -12.51 -3.79
C LYS A 109 -4.74 -12.11 -2.36
N TYR A 110 -5.43 -12.96 -1.60
CA TYR A 110 -5.72 -12.68 -0.20
C TYR A 110 -4.48 -12.78 0.69
N VAL A 111 -3.60 -13.76 0.47
CA VAL A 111 -2.34 -13.91 1.23
C VAL A 111 -1.42 -12.70 1.06
N GLU A 112 -1.49 -11.97 -0.05
CA GLU A 112 -0.72 -10.73 -0.23
C GLU A 112 -1.23 -9.59 0.67
N VAL A 113 -2.54 -9.55 0.94
CA VAL A 113 -3.19 -8.40 1.60
C VAL A 113 -3.68 -8.69 3.02
N TYR A 114 -3.69 -9.93 3.49
CA TYR A 114 -4.34 -10.32 4.76
C TYR A 114 -3.87 -9.50 5.98
N LYS A 115 -2.59 -9.10 6.02
CA LYS A 115 -2.02 -8.26 7.11
C LYS A 115 -2.62 -6.85 7.16
N TYR A 116 -3.15 -6.38 6.04
CA TYR A 116 -3.76 -5.07 5.88
C TYR A 116 -5.29 -5.15 5.81
N TYR A 117 -5.84 -6.37 5.75
CA TYR A 117 -7.28 -6.57 5.74
C TYR A 117 -7.85 -6.16 7.11
N PRO A 118 -8.89 -5.31 7.17
CA PRO A 118 -9.44 -4.89 8.45
C PRO A 118 -9.96 -6.10 9.22
N ALA A 119 -9.42 -6.32 10.42
CA ALA A 119 -10.06 -7.19 11.38
C ALA A 119 -11.29 -6.44 11.91
N PHE A 120 -12.40 -6.52 11.18
CA PHE A 120 -13.69 -6.16 11.76
C PHE A 120 -13.90 -7.12 12.93
N VAL A 121 -13.63 -6.64 14.15
CA VAL A 121 -14.09 -7.31 15.35
C VAL A 121 -15.59 -7.37 15.17
N ASP A 122 -16.14 -8.56 14.98
CA ASP A 122 -17.56 -8.77 15.07
C ASP A 122 -17.98 -8.17 16.41
N ALA A 123 -18.63 -7.01 16.38
CA ALA A 123 -19.45 -6.59 17.47
C ALA A 123 -20.64 -7.55 17.46
N GLU A 124 -20.40 -8.79 17.93
CA GLU A 124 -21.44 -9.63 18.49
C GLU A 124 -21.99 -8.84 19.68
N ILE A 125 -23.00 -8.02 19.39
CA ILE A 125 -23.96 -7.58 20.38
C ILE A 125 -24.65 -8.89 20.80
N GLY A 126 -24.17 -9.46 21.90
CA GLY A 126 -24.78 -10.61 22.56
C GLY A 126 -26.17 -10.33 23.12
#